data_AF-A0A2P8HEK8-F1
#
_entry.id   AF-A0A2P8HEK8-F1
#
_cell.length_a   1.000
_cell.length_b   1.000
_cell.length_c   1.000
_cell.angle_alpha   90.00
_cell.angle_beta   90.00
_cell.angle_gamma   90.00
#
_symmetry.space_group_name_H-M   'P 1'
#
loop_
_entity.id
_entity.type
_entity.pdbx_description
1 polymer ?
#
loop_
_entity_poly.entity_id
_entity_poly.type
_entity_poly.pdbx_seq_one_letter_code
_entity_poly.pdbx_strand_id
1 'polypeptide(L)'
;MPKVPEARRAGRAAVNALRTLLERHNHIVQEVDGQNDFGEDHHVTFTEDGEVTGDVVKIQVKGGRSWRRADGYAVPVGDHGRTWADGNVPVLCVVHDPDTGGLYWANATRQLLSARREGQVLKTITISPGDKLDDDSIADFVAEARRYLSRYRGNRIIQAQLGEMAGVDFGPSDIVQHHVNVHGEDLIFWQRRGEGFATLLHSDLDWHPEYIGRENFHPNGRPGLLPGMPVVANTILSTAEAQWLAACFDAARWAREPAADDPPLHTNIDARDHYVARRVEHHLRVDPDALSRSIRQLRTGIAVDHELAVLAEELESDAEARAEALSKPWREMSDQARRLVTFYLVGEVRVHSPALPIGEQFRIVWRCPRPAGEYGFGARVGQPSTRRSSNREMVSAFELRPGDRIYWLSRHGNERGRTVSAVWDSEDTPGAVCVLFDQLTLGDTFWPEELFVRKASTKPRVDSSPD
;
A
#
# COMPACT_ATOMS: atom_id res chain seq x y z
N MET A 1 -42.88 -8.15 -44.22
CA MET A 1 -42.69 -6.87 -43.51
C MET A 1 -41.77 -7.09 -42.32
N PRO A 2 -40.83 -6.17 -42.01
CA PRO A 2 -40.00 -6.27 -40.82
C PRO A 2 -40.87 -6.20 -39.57
N LYS A 3 -40.66 -7.10 -38.61
CA LYS A 3 -41.34 -7.08 -37.30
C LYS A 3 -40.48 -6.31 -36.30
N VAL A 4 -41.07 -5.34 -35.60
CA VAL A 4 -40.40 -4.69 -34.47
C VAL A 4 -40.28 -5.71 -33.33
N PRO A 5 -39.09 -5.96 -32.78
CA PRO A 5 -38.92 -6.89 -31.67
C PRO A 5 -39.73 -6.48 -30.44
N GLU A 6 -40.42 -7.43 -29.81
CA GLU A 6 -41.20 -7.21 -28.59
C GLU A 6 -40.33 -6.65 -27.44
N ALA A 7 -39.08 -7.13 -27.34
CA ALA A 7 -38.09 -6.62 -26.39
C ALA A 7 -37.79 -5.12 -26.57
N ARG A 8 -37.76 -4.62 -27.82
CA ARG A 8 -37.56 -3.19 -28.09
C ARG A 8 -38.75 -2.37 -27.61
N ARG A 9 -39.98 -2.88 -27.81
CA ARG A 9 -41.20 -2.22 -27.33
C ARG A 9 -41.26 -2.17 -25.81
N ALA A 10 -40.98 -3.29 -25.14
CA ALA A 10 -40.97 -3.39 -23.69
C ALA A 10 -39.90 -2.50 -23.04
N GLY A 11 -38.68 -2.48 -23.59
CA GLY A 11 -37.60 -1.60 -23.14
C GLY A 11 -37.95 -0.12 -23.29
N ARG A 12 -38.52 0.28 -24.44
CA ARG A 12 -38.95 1.67 -24.66
C ARG A 12 -40.10 2.10 -23.73
N ALA A 13 -41.04 1.21 -23.47
CA ALA A 13 -42.11 1.48 -22.50
C ALA A 13 -41.55 1.71 -21.09
N ALA A 14 -40.55 0.91 -20.68
CA ALA A 14 -39.87 1.07 -19.39
C ALA A 14 -39.15 2.41 -19.25
N VAL A 15 -38.37 2.79 -20.27
CA VAL A 15 -37.67 4.08 -20.34
C VAL A 15 -38.66 5.23 -20.19
N ASN A 16 -39.75 5.21 -20.96
CA ASN A 16 -40.79 6.22 -20.90
C ASN A 16 -41.48 6.28 -19.54
N ALA A 17 -41.81 5.13 -18.94
CA ALA A 17 -42.48 5.06 -17.65
C ALA A 17 -41.62 5.69 -16.53
N LEU A 18 -40.33 5.35 -16.49
CA LEU A 18 -39.41 5.93 -15.52
C LEU A 18 -39.25 7.44 -15.72
N ARG A 19 -39.02 7.88 -16.97
CA ARG A 19 -38.90 9.31 -17.30
C ARG A 19 -40.14 10.08 -16.84
N THR A 20 -41.33 9.60 -17.19
CA THR A 20 -42.59 10.26 -16.83
C THR A 20 -42.81 10.32 -15.32
N LEU A 21 -42.39 9.31 -14.56
CA LEU A 21 -42.42 9.37 -13.10
C LEU A 21 -41.47 10.45 -12.57
N LEU A 22 -40.19 10.41 -12.97
CA LEU A 22 -39.17 11.35 -12.49
C LEU A 22 -39.49 12.82 -12.84
N GLU A 23 -39.89 13.09 -14.09
CA GLU A 23 -40.23 14.44 -14.54
C GLU A 23 -41.49 14.98 -13.85
N ARG A 24 -42.48 14.13 -13.55
CA ARG A 24 -43.68 14.53 -12.80
C ARG A 24 -43.35 14.96 -11.37
N HIS A 25 -42.29 14.40 -10.80
CA HIS A 25 -41.73 14.81 -9.50
C HIS A 25 -40.59 15.83 -9.63
N ASN A 26 -40.59 16.58 -10.75
CA ASN A 26 -39.71 17.72 -11.03
C ASN A 26 -38.22 17.38 -11.15
N HIS A 27 -37.83 16.13 -11.35
CA HIS A 27 -36.43 15.77 -11.62
C HIS A 27 -36.10 15.88 -13.11
N ILE A 28 -34.84 16.19 -13.39
CA ILE A 28 -34.38 16.40 -14.77
C ILE A 28 -33.83 15.08 -15.29
N VAL A 29 -34.39 14.60 -16.41
CA VAL A 29 -34.00 13.34 -17.04
C VAL A 29 -33.39 13.61 -18.41
N GLN A 30 -32.19 13.09 -18.66
CA GLN A 30 -31.54 13.08 -19.96
C GLN A 30 -31.42 11.65 -20.43
N GLU A 31 -32.04 11.31 -21.57
CA GLU A 31 -31.89 9.99 -22.18
C GLU A 31 -30.55 9.90 -22.91
N VAL A 32 -29.85 8.78 -22.74
CA VAL A 32 -28.60 8.48 -23.46
C VAL A 32 -28.95 7.88 -24.82
N ASP A 33 -28.35 8.41 -25.90
CA ASP A 33 -28.57 7.86 -27.24
C ASP A 33 -28.10 6.41 -27.29
N GLY A 34 -28.90 5.53 -27.90
CA GLY A 34 -28.62 4.09 -28.01
C GLY A 34 -27.39 3.75 -28.85
N GLN A 35 -26.81 4.71 -29.58
CA GLN A 35 -25.49 4.57 -30.22
C GLN A 35 -24.33 4.73 -29.21
N ASN A 36 -24.59 5.30 -28.04
CA ASN A 36 -23.65 5.52 -26.93
C ASN A 36 -24.01 4.69 -25.68
N ASP A 37 -24.84 3.66 -25.83
CA ASP A 37 -25.28 2.80 -24.73
C ASP A 37 -24.16 1.84 -24.30
N PHE A 38 -23.47 2.21 -23.22
CA PHE A 38 -22.53 1.34 -22.49
C PHE A 38 -23.16 0.79 -21.20
N GLY A 39 -24.47 0.50 -21.24
CA GLY A 39 -25.24 -0.02 -20.11
C GLY A 39 -25.87 1.09 -19.26
N GLU A 40 -26.26 2.20 -19.87
CA GLU A 40 -26.76 3.41 -19.21
C GLU A 40 -27.85 4.06 -20.09
N ASP A 41 -29.10 4.11 -19.61
CA ASP A 41 -30.23 4.64 -20.41
C ASP A 41 -30.58 6.10 -20.05
N HIS A 42 -30.36 6.49 -18.79
CA HIS A 42 -30.64 7.85 -18.31
C HIS A 42 -29.51 8.43 -17.47
N HIS A 43 -29.31 9.73 -17.60
CA HIS A 43 -28.72 10.57 -16.56
C HIS A 43 -29.84 11.36 -15.88
N VAL A 44 -29.92 11.27 -14.56
CA VAL A 44 -30.95 11.95 -13.78
C VAL A 44 -30.28 12.93 -12.83
N THR A 45 -30.68 14.19 -12.93
CA THR A 45 -30.28 15.24 -11.98
C THR A 45 -31.44 15.50 -11.02
N PHE A 46 -31.20 15.29 -9.73
CA PHE A 46 -32.21 15.53 -8.70
C PHE A 46 -32.41 17.01 -8.42
N THR A 47 -33.63 17.33 -8.02
CA THR A 47 -34.08 18.66 -7.64
C THR A 47 -34.64 18.64 -6.23
N GLU A 48 -34.59 19.78 -5.56
CA GLU A 48 -35.16 20.00 -4.24
C GLU A 48 -35.73 21.42 -4.22
N ASP A 49 -36.99 21.57 -3.79
CA ASP A 49 -37.70 22.86 -3.74
C ASP A 49 -37.68 23.68 -5.05
N GLY A 50 -37.65 22.99 -6.20
CA GLY A 50 -37.60 23.62 -7.52
C GLY A 50 -36.21 24.05 -7.98
N GLU A 51 -35.17 23.80 -7.18
CA GLU A 51 -33.77 24.06 -7.51
C GLU A 51 -33.02 22.78 -7.85
N VAL A 52 -32.01 22.91 -8.72
CA VAL A 52 -31.14 21.80 -9.09
C VAL A 52 -30.10 21.58 -7.99
N THR A 53 -30.06 20.36 -7.44
CA THR A 53 -29.13 20.02 -6.33
C THR A 53 -27.70 19.76 -6.80
N GLY A 54 -27.50 19.52 -8.10
CA GLY A 54 -26.24 19.01 -8.65
C GLY A 54 -26.00 17.52 -8.39
N ASP A 55 -26.92 16.82 -7.70
CA ASP A 55 -26.87 15.38 -7.49
C ASP A 55 -27.29 14.64 -8.77
N VAL A 56 -26.36 13.87 -9.33
CA VAL A 56 -26.55 13.15 -10.59
C VAL A 56 -26.37 11.65 -10.37
N VAL A 57 -27.28 10.84 -10.92
CA VAL A 57 -27.15 9.39 -11.02
C VAL A 57 -27.30 8.92 -12.46
N LYS A 58 -26.71 7.78 -12.78
CA LYS A 58 -26.97 7.05 -14.01
C LYS A 58 -27.98 5.94 -13.74
N ILE A 59 -28.86 5.65 -14.68
CA ILE A 59 -29.86 4.60 -14.52
C ILE A 59 -29.87 3.67 -15.75
N GLN A 60 -29.67 2.38 -15.51
CA GLN A 60 -29.97 1.32 -16.46
C GLN A 60 -31.42 0.88 -16.26
N VAL A 61 -32.21 0.92 -17.33
CA VAL A 61 -33.62 0.56 -17.37
C VAL A 61 -33.82 -0.73 -18.16
N LYS A 62 -34.52 -1.70 -17.56
CA LYS A 62 -34.91 -2.94 -18.23
C LYS A 62 -36.44 -3.08 -18.21
N GLY A 63 -37.03 -3.51 -19.33
CA GLY A 63 -38.47 -3.67 -19.45
C GLY A 63 -38.86 -5.07 -19.92
N GLY A 64 -39.89 -5.65 -19.29
CA GLY A 64 -40.49 -6.91 -19.74
C GLY A 64 -40.44 -8.07 -18.75
N ARG A 65 -41.22 -9.13 -19.03
CA ARG A 65 -41.35 -10.30 -18.14
C ARG A 65 -40.05 -11.10 -17.95
N SER A 66 -39.10 -10.98 -18.87
CA SER A 66 -37.81 -11.70 -18.84
C SER A 66 -36.90 -11.35 -17.66
N TRP A 67 -37.16 -10.21 -17.00
CA TRP A 67 -36.36 -9.73 -15.87
C TRP A 67 -36.88 -10.22 -14.52
N ARG A 68 -38.06 -10.85 -14.47
CA ARG A 68 -38.64 -11.42 -13.24
C ARG A 68 -37.89 -12.66 -12.77
N ARG A 69 -37.81 -12.82 -11.46
CA ARG A 69 -37.32 -14.01 -10.75
C ARG A 69 -38.36 -14.45 -9.72
N ALA A 70 -38.13 -15.58 -9.06
CA ALA A 70 -39.06 -16.12 -8.08
C ALA A 70 -39.27 -15.17 -6.88
N ASP A 71 -38.27 -14.36 -6.57
CA ASP A 71 -38.14 -13.51 -5.39
C ASP A 71 -37.90 -12.05 -5.73
N GLY A 72 -38.28 -11.59 -6.93
CA GLY A 72 -38.12 -10.20 -7.36
C GLY A 72 -37.71 -10.07 -8.82
N TYR A 73 -36.69 -9.24 -9.08
CA TYR A 73 -36.17 -8.99 -10.42
C TYR A 73 -34.64 -9.07 -10.44
N ALA A 74 -34.07 -9.35 -11.61
CA ALA A 74 -32.62 -9.39 -11.78
C ALA A 74 -32.19 -8.74 -13.10
N VAL A 75 -31.18 -7.87 -13.00
CA VAL A 75 -30.53 -7.22 -14.15
C VAL A 75 -29.13 -7.82 -14.32
N PRO A 76 -28.79 -8.40 -15.48
CA PRO A 76 -27.45 -8.92 -15.71
C PRO A 76 -26.42 -7.80 -15.74
N VAL A 77 -25.28 -8.04 -15.10
CA VAL A 77 -24.14 -7.10 -15.04
C VAL A 77 -23.38 -7.10 -16.37
N GLY A 78 -23.15 -8.28 -16.96
CA GLY A 78 -22.39 -8.42 -18.21
C GLY A 78 -20.99 -7.79 -18.09
N ASP A 79 -20.55 -7.14 -19.16
CA ASP A 79 -19.24 -6.48 -19.23
C ASP A 79 -19.21 -5.10 -18.54
N HIS A 80 -20.35 -4.64 -18.01
CA HIS A 80 -20.50 -3.30 -17.44
C HIS A 80 -20.07 -3.20 -15.98
N GLY A 81 -19.75 -4.32 -15.33
CA GLY A 81 -19.51 -4.37 -13.87
C GLY A 81 -18.42 -3.41 -13.39
N ARG A 82 -17.31 -3.26 -14.13
CA ARG A 82 -16.27 -2.27 -13.81
C ARG A 82 -16.78 -0.84 -13.99
N THR A 83 -17.39 -0.53 -15.13
CA THR A 83 -17.95 0.82 -15.40
C THR A 83 -18.95 1.25 -14.34
N TRP A 84 -19.85 0.33 -13.92
CA TRP A 84 -20.87 0.60 -12.92
C TRP A 84 -20.32 0.73 -11.50
N ALA A 85 -19.25 0.00 -11.16
CA ALA A 85 -18.62 0.06 -9.83
C ALA A 85 -17.64 1.24 -9.69
N ASP A 86 -16.88 1.54 -10.75
CA ASP A 86 -15.70 2.42 -10.70
C ASP A 86 -15.94 3.81 -11.31
N GLY A 87 -17.08 4.01 -11.98
CA GLY A 87 -17.44 5.29 -12.61
C GLY A 87 -17.62 6.44 -11.63
N ASN A 88 -17.43 7.68 -12.08
CA ASN A 88 -17.56 8.88 -11.22
C ASN A 88 -19.00 9.21 -10.82
N VAL A 89 -19.98 8.57 -11.45
CA VAL A 89 -21.41 8.72 -11.16
C VAL A 89 -21.97 7.33 -10.90
N PRO A 90 -22.65 7.11 -9.77
CA PRO A 90 -23.19 5.79 -9.45
C PRO A 90 -24.34 5.41 -10.39
N VAL A 91 -24.46 4.11 -10.62
CA VAL A 91 -25.45 3.47 -11.48
C VAL A 91 -26.52 2.80 -10.62
N LEU A 92 -27.78 3.10 -10.94
CA LEU A 92 -28.97 2.43 -10.42
C LEU A 92 -29.56 1.54 -11.51
N CYS A 93 -30.18 0.43 -11.12
CA CYS A 93 -30.97 -0.39 -12.02
C CYS A 93 -32.46 -0.20 -11.74
N VAL A 94 -33.27 -0.05 -12.79
CA VAL A 94 -34.73 -0.02 -12.70
C VAL A 94 -35.32 -1.07 -13.64
N VAL A 95 -36.27 -1.85 -13.16
CA VAL A 95 -37.06 -2.80 -13.95
C VAL A 95 -38.51 -2.34 -14.02
N HIS A 96 -39.04 -2.21 -15.24
CA HIS A 96 -40.47 -2.05 -15.47
C HIS A 96 -41.13 -3.38 -15.75
N ASP A 97 -42.11 -3.72 -14.93
CA ASP A 97 -42.89 -4.92 -15.04
C ASP A 97 -44.22 -4.65 -15.78
N PRO A 98 -44.42 -5.19 -17.00
CA PRO A 98 -45.58 -4.87 -17.81
C PRO A 98 -46.90 -5.43 -17.29
N ASP A 99 -46.93 -6.46 -16.45
CA ASP A 99 -48.22 -7.00 -15.98
C ASP A 99 -48.74 -6.26 -14.74
N THR A 100 -47.82 -5.73 -13.93
CA THR A 100 -48.18 -4.90 -12.76
C THR A 100 -48.17 -3.41 -13.09
N GLY A 101 -47.50 -3.01 -14.18
CA GLY A 101 -47.22 -1.61 -14.50
C GLY A 101 -46.23 -0.95 -13.53
N GLY A 102 -45.61 -1.73 -12.64
CA GLY A 102 -44.73 -1.22 -11.60
C GLY A 102 -43.29 -1.02 -12.07
N LEU A 103 -42.63 -0.02 -11.50
CA LEU A 103 -41.18 0.13 -11.56
C LEU A 103 -40.57 -0.38 -10.24
N TYR A 104 -39.42 -1.03 -10.33
CA TYR A 104 -38.68 -1.56 -9.17
C TYR A 104 -37.20 -1.24 -9.34
N TRP A 105 -36.49 -0.92 -8.26
CA TRP A 105 -35.15 -0.36 -8.38
C TRP A 105 -34.15 -0.93 -7.37
N ALA A 106 -32.86 -0.88 -7.71
CA ALA A 106 -31.78 -1.13 -6.77
C ALA A 106 -30.54 -0.30 -7.11
N ASN A 107 -29.71 -0.03 -6.11
CA ASN A 107 -28.40 0.59 -6.29
C ASN A 107 -27.36 -0.44 -6.75
N ALA A 108 -27.08 -0.47 -8.06
CA ALA A 108 -26.16 -1.43 -8.67
C ALA A 108 -24.72 -1.21 -8.22
N THR A 109 -24.26 0.05 -8.20
CA THR A 109 -22.91 0.39 -7.70
C THR A 109 -22.71 -0.10 -6.27
N ARG A 110 -23.69 0.09 -5.38
CA ARG A 110 -23.62 -0.39 -3.99
C ARG A 110 -23.48 -1.92 -3.91
N GLN A 111 -24.29 -2.67 -4.66
CA GLN A 111 -24.23 -4.13 -4.66
C GLN A 111 -22.89 -4.64 -5.22
N LEU A 112 -22.40 -4.05 -6.31
CA LEU A 112 -21.12 -4.42 -6.92
C LEU A 112 -19.95 -4.16 -5.98
N LEU A 113 -19.92 -2.99 -5.32
CA LEU A 113 -18.87 -2.65 -4.36
C LEU A 113 -18.94 -3.54 -3.11
N SER A 114 -20.13 -3.91 -2.64
CA SER A 114 -20.28 -4.85 -1.52
C SER A 114 -19.75 -6.24 -1.88
N ALA A 115 -20.18 -6.79 -3.03
CA ALA A 115 -19.70 -8.09 -3.50
C ALA A 115 -18.18 -8.10 -3.70
N ARG A 116 -17.61 -7.01 -4.25
CA ARG A 116 -16.16 -6.88 -4.44
C ARG A 116 -15.40 -6.91 -3.11
N ARG A 117 -15.92 -6.28 -2.05
CA ARG A 117 -15.32 -6.35 -0.69
C ARG A 117 -15.34 -7.76 -0.13
N GLU A 118 -16.33 -8.56 -0.49
CA GLU A 118 -16.46 -9.97 -0.10
C GLU A 118 -15.68 -10.92 -1.02
N GLY A 119 -14.90 -10.39 -1.97
CA GLY A 119 -14.14 -11.20 -2.94
C GLY A 119 -15.01 -11.89 -4.00
N GLN A 120 -16.25 -11.46 -4.18
CA GLN A 120 -17.22 -12.07 -5.08
C GLN A 120 -17.39 -11.27 -6.37
N VAL A 121 -17.55 -12.00 -7.49
CA VAL A 121 -17.94 -11.42 -8.78
C VAL A 121 -19.45 -11.55 -8.95
N LEU A 122 -20.15 -10.42 -8.83
CA LEU A 122 -21.60 -10.38 -8.97
C LEU A 122 -21.99 -10.41 -10.45
N LYS A 123 -22.76 -11.41 -10.87
CA LYS A 123 -23.24 -11.56 -12.26
C LYS A 123 -24.56 -10.85 -12.53
N THR A 124 -25.33 -10.57 -11.49
CA THR A 124 -26.67 -9.98 -11.57
C THR A 124 -26.91 -9.02 -10.42
N ILE A 125 -27.48 -7.86 -10.71
CA ILE A 125 -28.05 -6.96 -9.71
C ILE A 125 -29.44 -7.48 -9.35
N THR A 126 -29.65 -7.79 -8.08
CA THR A 126 -30.94 -8.29 -7.59
C THR A 126 -31.78 -7.12 -7.09
N ILE A 127 -33.06 -7.10 -7.43
CA ILE A 127 -34.02 -6.06 -7.05
C ILE A 127 -35.14 -6.72 -6.27
N SER A 128 -35.38 -6.24 -5.04
CA SER A 128 -36.46 -6.77 -4.19
C SER A 128 -37.82 -6.40 -4.78
N PRO A 129 -38.84 -7.27 -4.68
CA PRO A 129 -40.21 -6.93 -5.06
C PRO A 129 -40.81 -5.86 -4.14
N GLY A 130 -40.20 -5.60 -2.97
CA GLY A 130 -40.57 -4.50 -2.08
C GLY A 130 -39.99 -3.14 -2.48
N ASP A 131 -38.95 -3.10 -3.31
CA ASP A 131 -38.26 -1.86 -3.72
C ASP A 131 -38.99 -1.19 -4.90
N LYS A 132 -40.30 -0.96 -4.72
CA LYS A 132 -41.15 -0.35 -5.74
C LYS A 132 -40.84 1.14 -5.87
N LEU A 133 -40.83 1.64 -7.10
CA LEU A 133 -40.64 3.04 -7.45
C LEU A 133 -41.94 3.58 -8.06
N ASP A 134 -42.69 4.34 -7.29
CA ASP A 134 -43.95 4.96 -7.71
C ASP A 134 -44.13 6.35 -7.07
N ASP A 135 -45.32 6.94 -7.22
CA ASP A 135 -45.60 8.28 -6.71
C ASP A 135 -45.48 8.37 -5.17
N ASP A 136 -45.69 7.26 -4.45
CA ASP A 136 -45.62 7.25 -2.99
C ASP A 136 -44.18 7.05 -2.49
N SER A 137 -43.35 6.31 -3.23
CA SER A 137 -41.97 5.96 -2.82
C SER A 137 -40.87 6.82 -3.44
N ILE A 138 -41.20 7.71 -4.38
CA ILE A 138 -40.20 8.53 -5.10
C ILE A 138 -39.36 9.41 -4.16
N ALA A 139 -39.97 9.98 -3.13
CA ALA A 139 -39.26 10.81 -2.16
C ALA A 139 -38.20 10.00 -1.39
N ASP A 140 -38.53 8.78 -0.99
CA ASP A 140 -37.61 7.86 -0.31
C ASP A 140 -36.49 7.39 -1.25
N PHE A 141 -36.83 7.08 -2.51
CA PHE A 141 -35.84 6.76 -3.55
C PHE A 141 -34.81 7.89 -3.71
N VAL A 142 -35.28 9.13 -3.86
CA VAL A 142 -34.41 10.31 -4.02
C VAL A 142 -33.56 10.51 -2.77
N ALA A 143 -34.15 10.42 -1.59
CA ALA A 143 -33.44 10.57 -0.32
C ALA A 143 -32.36 9.48 -0.14
N GLU A 144 -32.64 8.23 -0.51
CA GLU A 144 -31.65 7.15 -0.48
C GLU A 144 -30.53 7.34 -1.50
N ALA A 145 -30.87 7.70 -2.74
CA ALA A 145 -29.91 7.94 -3.80
C ALA A 145 -28.98 9.12 -3.45
N ARG A 146 -29.53 10.24 -2.96
CA ARG A 146 -28.76 11.41 -2.53
C ARG A 146 -27.89 11.10 -1.31
N ARG A 147 -28.40 10.38 -0.31
CA ARG A 147 -27.58 9.94 0.84
C ARG A 147 -26.41 9.07 0.42
N TYR A 148 -26.61 8.19 -0.56
CA TYR A 148 -25.53 7.39 -1.13
C TYR A 148 -24.53 8.29 -1.89
N LEU A 149 -25.01 9.21 -2.72
CA LEU A 149 -24.19 10.16 -3.47
C LEU A 149 -23.32 11.04 -2.56
N SER A 150 -23.85 11.57 -1.46
CA SER A 150 -23.06 12.37 -0.51
C SER A 150 -21.89 11.57 0.07
N ARG A 151 -22.10 10.28 0.38
CA ARG A 151 -21.03 9.38 0.83
C ARG A 151 -20.07 9.03 -0.29
N TYR A 152 -20.60 8.78 -1.48
CA TYR A 152 -19.82 8.41 -2.68
C TYR A 152 -18.88 9.56 -3.11
N ARG A 153 -19.41 10.78 -3.18
CA ARG A 153 -18.64 12.00 -3.47
C ARG A 153 -17.73 12.39 -2.32
N GLY A 154 -18.21 12.33 -1.08
CA GLY A 154 -17.41 12.64 0.11
C GLY A 154 -16.12 11.83 0.13
N ASN A 155 -16.20 10.51 -0.06
CA ASN A 155 -15.02 9.65 -0.11
C ASN A 155 -14.06 10.01 -1.26
N ARG A 156 -14.57 10.33 -2.46
CA ARG A 156 -13.70 10.66 -3.60
C ARG A 156 -13.08 12.06 -3.52
N ILE A 157 -13.82 13.04 -2.98
CA ILE A 157 -13.30 14.39 -2.72
C ILE A 157 -12.23 14.31 -1.64
N ILE A 158 -12.47 13.55 -0.56
CA ILE A 158 -11.47 13.31 0.48
C ILE A 158 -10.23 12.64 -0.12
N GLN A 159 -10.38 11.60 -0.94
CA GLN A 159 -9.24 10.97 -1.60
C GLN A 159 -8.46 11.94 -2.50
N ALA A 160 -9.14 12.75 -3.32
CA ALA A 160 -8.48 13.74 -4.16
C ALA A 160 -7.72 14.78 -3.33
N GLN A 161 -8.35 15.32 -2.28
CA GLN A 161 -7.71 16.28 -1.38
C GLN A 161 -6.51 15.69 -0.64
N LEU A 162 -6.65 14.46 -0.14
CA LEU A 162 -5.55 13.73 0.52
C LEU A 162 -4.41 13.45 -0.46
N GLY A 163 -4.73 13.15 -1.72
CA GLY A 163 -3.74 12.94 -2.78
C GLY A 163 -2.98 14.22 -3.10
N GLU A 164 -3.67 15.35 -3.24
CA GLU A 164 -3.06 16.67 -3.40
C GLU A 164 -2.17 17.04 -2.21
N MET A 165 -2.64 16.81 -0.98
CA MET A 165 -1.88 17.10 0.24
C MET A 165 -0.59 16.27 0.34
N ALA A 166 -0.65 14.99 -0.03
CA ALA A 166 0.48 14.07 0.08
C ALA A 166 1.32 13.97 -1.21
N GLY A 167 0.93 14.66 -2.28
CA GLY A 167 1.62 14.62 -3.58
C GLY A 167 1.54 13.26 -4.28
N VAL A 168 0.45 12.51 -4.09
CA VAL A 168 0.25 11.17 -4.67
C VAL A 168 -1.10 11.05 -5.37
N ASP A 169 -1.16 10.18 -6.37
CA ASP A 169 -2.42 9.83 -7.05
C ASP A 169 -2.94 8.47 -6.56
N PHE A 170 -4.15 8.48 -5.99
CA PHE A 170 -4.85 7.26 -5.59
C PHE A 170 -5.66 6.68 -6.75
N GLY A 171 -5.52 5.38 -6.99
CA GLY A 171 -6.32 4.65 -7.94
C GLY A 171 -7.76 4.46 -7.47
N PRO A 172 -8.74 4.29 -8.39
CA PRO A 172 -10.14 4.09 -8.05
C PRO A 172 -10.42 2.78 -7.28
N SER A 173 -9.50 1.82 -7.37
CA SER A 173 -9.55 0.54 -6.66
C SER A 173 -8.80 0.53 -5.34
N ASP A 174 -8.13 1.63 -4.99
CA ASP A 174 -7.25 1.68 -3.83
C ASP A 174 -8.06 1.84 -2.55
N ILE A 175 -7.62 1.16 -1.50
CA ILE A 175 -8.14 1.37 -0.16
C ILE A 175 -7.32 2.50 0.45
N VAL A 176 -7.98 3.65 0.60
CA VAL A 176 -7.43 4.84 1.26
C VAL A 176 -8.21 5.05 2.55
N GLN A 177 -7.51 5.05 3.67
CA GLN A 177 -8.07 5.39 4.98
C GLN A 177 -7.29 6.57 5.54
N HIS A 178 -7.99 7.45 6.24
CA HIS A 178 -7.44 8.69 6.78
C HIS A 178 -7.70 8.77 8.27
N HIS A 179 -6.72 9.31 9.00
CA HIS A 179 -6.81 9.60 10.42
C HIS A 179 -6.09 10.92 10.72
N VAL A 180 -6.70 11.72 11.58
CA VAL A 180 -6.06 12.89 12.18
C VAL A 180 -5.79 12.54 13.63
N ASN A 181 -4.53 12.59 14.05
CA ASN A 181 -4.17 12.27 15.41
C ASN A 181 -4.47 13.44 16.37
N VAL A 182 -4.16 13.26 17.66
CA VAL A 182 -4.41 14.26 18.71
C VAL A 182 -3.58 15.54 18.57
N HIS A 183 -2.52 15.50 17.75
CA HIS A 183 -1.64 16.63 17.46
C HIS A 183 -2.07 17.38 16.19
N GLY A 184 -3.12 16.92 15.50
CA GLY A 184 -3.57 17.49 14.23
C GLY A 184 -2.76 17.01 13.04
N GLU A 185 -1.97 15.96 13.20
CA GLU A 185 -1.14 15.37 12.16
C GLU A 185 -2.00 14.38 11.35
N ASP A 186 -1.82 14.40 10.03
CA ASP A 186 -2.59 13.60 9.10
C ASP A 186 -1.83 12.30 8.77
N LEU A 187 -2.55 11.18 8.87
CA LEU A 187 -2.07 9.85 8.50
C LEU A 187 -2.97 9.28 7.40
N ILE A 188 -2.35 8.78 6.34
CA ILE A 188 -3.03 8.11 5.23
C ILE A 188 -2.49 6.69 5.12
N PHE A 189 -3.38 5.72 5.25
CA PHE A 189 -3.11 4.34 4.92
C PHE A 189 -3.60 4.08 3.50
N TRP A 190 -2.70 3.62 2.64
CA TRP A 190 -2.96 3.39 1.23
C TRP A 190 -2.59 1.96 0.85
N GLN A 191 -3.58 1.13 0.53
CA GLN A 191 -3.38 -0.21 0.01
C GLN A 191 -3.85 -0.27 -1.44
N ARG A 192 -2.90 -0.44 -2.36
CA ARG A 192 -3.21 -0.78 -3.76
C ARG A 192 -3.71 -2.22 -3.84
N ARG A 193 -4.65 -2.46 -4.74
CA ARG A 193 -5.24 -3.79 -4.94
C ARG A 193 -4.19 -4.78 -5.42
N GLY A 194 -4.12 -5.94 -4.76
CA GLY A 194 -3.22 -7.05 -5.06
C GLY A 194 -1.78 -6.90 -4.57
N GLU A 195 -1.34 -5.72 -4.12
CA GLU A 195 0.00 -5.56 -3.54
C GLU A 195 0.09 -6.23 -2.15
N GLY A 196 1.21 -6.88 -1.85
CA GLY A 196 1.43 -7.57 -0.57
C GLY A 196 1.75 -6.65 0.61
N PHE A 197 1.93 -5.35 0.36
CA PHE A 197 2.21 -4.31 1.36
C PHE A 197 1.25 -3.13 1.17
N ALA A 198 1.21 -2.22 2.15
CA ALA A 198 0.54 -0.93 2.08
C ALA A 198 1.56 0.20 2.15
N THR A 199 1.16 1.42 1.80
CA THR A 199 1.93 2.65 1.99
C THR A 199 1.31 3.46 3.12
N LEU A 200 2.13 3.89 4.07
CA LEU A 200 1.77 4.86 5.08
C LEU A 200 2.35 6.22 4.68
N LEU A 201 1.50 7.23 4.62
CA LEU A 201 1.88 8.63 4.43
C LEU A 201 1.53 9.37 5.72
N HIS A 202 2.47 10.18 6.21
CA HIS A 202 2.34 10.89 7.46
C HIS A 202 2.80 12.33 7.27
N SER A 203 2.00 13.31 7.71
CA SER A 203 2.32 14.73 7.54
C SER A 203 3.69 15.11 8.12
N ASP A 204 3.99 14.60 9.32
CA ASP A 204 5.25 14.89 10.04
C ASP A 204 6.49 14.23 9.45
N LEU A 205 6.30 13.30 8.52
CA LEU A 205 7.38 12.69 7.75
C LEU A 205 7.48 13.32 6.36
N ASP A 206 6.98 14.55 6.20
CA ASP A 206 6.90 15.28 4.93
C ASP A 206 6.22 14.45 3.83
N TRP A 207 5.24 13.62 4.22
CA TRP A 207 4.52 12.70 3.32
C TRP A 207 5.40 11.68 2.61
N HIS A 208 6.62 11.41 3.08
CA HIS A 208 7.48 10.39 2.48
C HIS A 208 6.79 9.01 2.58
N PRO A 209 6.65 8.28 1.46
CA PRO A 209 6.05 6.96 1.46
C PRO A 209 6.82 5.96 2.32
N GLU A 210 6.17 5.41 3.35
CA GLU A 210 6.69 4.28 4.12
C GLU A 210 5.93 3.01 3.73
N TYR A 211 6.63 2.07 3.08
CA TYR A 211 6.06 0.80 2.65
C TYR A 211 6.01 -0.19 3.80
N ILE A 212 4.80 -0.54 4.25
CA ILE A 212 4.53 -1.28 5.47
C ILE A 212 3.70 -2.54 5.20
N GLY A 213 4.14 -3.66 5.78
CA GLY A 213 3.35 -4.87 5.90
C GLY A 213 2.95 -5.12 7.36
N ARG A 214 2.15 -6.17 7.58
CA ARG A 214 1.74 -6.58 8.94
C ARG A 214 2.92 -7.03 9.77
N GLU A 215 3.90 -7.63 9.12
CA GLU A 215 5.16 -8.09 9.69
C GLU A 215 6.00 -6.95 10.28
N ASN A 216 5.81 -5.72 9.80
CA ASN A 216 6.54 -4.54 10.26
C ASN A 216 5.81 -3.79 11.39
N PHE A 217 4.59 -4.22 11.75
CA PHE A 217 3.72 -3.53 12.72
C PHE A 217 3.71 -4.25 14.07
N HIS A 218 4.08 -3.52 15.13
CA HIS A 218 4.17 -4.02 16.49
C HIS A 218 3.29 -3.17 17.42
N PRO A 219 2.00 -3.51 17.59
CA PRO A 219 1.04 -2.69 18.34
C PRO A 219 1.34 -2.58 19.83
N ASN A 220 2.07 -3.54 20.40
CA ASN A 220 2.48 -3.52 21.81
C ASN A 220 3.94 -3.06 21.99
N GLY A 221 4.48 -2.43 20.94
CA GLY A 221 5.88 -2.11 20.81
C GLY A 221 6.77 -3.32 20.54
N ARG A 222 8.01 -3.00 20.20
CA ARG A 222 9.03 -4.00 19.91
C ARG A 222 9.61 -4.52 21.21
N PRO A 223 9.63 -5.86 21.42
CA PRO A 223 10.28 -6.44 22.59
C PRO A 223 11.70 -5.90 22.77
N GLY A 224 11.86 -5.03 23.78
CA GLY A 224 13.10 -4.42 24.29
C GLY A 224 13.67 -3.17 23.59
N LEU A 225 13.17 -2.71 22.44
CA LEU A 225 13.61 -1.41 21.87
C LEU A 225 12.78 -0.30 22.51
N LEU A 226 11.46 -0.48 22.41
CA LEU A 226 10.43 0.42 22.92
C LEU A 226 9.25 -0.42 23.47
N PRO A 227 9.46 -1.21 24.54
CA PRO A 227 8.40 -2.05 25.09
C PRO A 227 7.20 -1.19 25.51
N GLY A 228 6.01 -1.52 25.01
CA GLY A 228 4.78 -0.78 25.29
C GLY A 228 4.53 0.45 24.41
N MET A 229 5.45 0.83 23.51
CA MET A 229 5.20 1.91 22.54
C MET A 229 4.96 1.30 21.16
N PRO A 230 3.75 1.45 20.60
CA PRO A 230 3.45 0.93 19.28
C PRO A 230 4.41 1.48 18.21
N VAL A 231 4.82 0.63 17.26
CA VAL A 231 5.69 1.03 16.15
C VAL A 231 5.31 0.34 14.86
N VAL A 232 5.55 1.01 13.74
CA VAL A 232 5.51 0.44 12.39
C VAL A 232 6.77 0.84 11.62
N ALA A 233 7.48 -0.12 11.05
CA ALA A 233 8.77 0.12 10.39
C ALA A 233 9.75 0.92 11.29
N ASN A 234 10.02 2.20 11.02
CA ASN A 234 10.85 3.05 11.88
C ASN A 234 10.06 4.17 12.58
N THR A 235 8.74 4.17 12.44
CA THR A 235 7.84 5.20 12.95
C THR A 235 7.23 4.75 14.29
N ILE A 236 7.34 5.61 15.31
CA ILE A 236 6.66 5.43 16.59
C ILE A 236 5.24 5.93 16.45
N LEU A 237 4.28 5.14 16.94
CA LEU A 237 2.86 5.46 16.86
C LEU A 237 2.29 5.68 18.27
N SER A 238 1.35 6.61 18.39
CA SER A 238 0.47 6.68 19.55
C SER A 238 -0.42 5.44 19.64
N THR A 239 -1.04 5.20 20.80
CA THR A 239 -1.99 4.08 20.95
C THR A 239 -3.17 4.19 20.00
N ALA A 240 -3.65 5.41 19.73
CA ALA A 240 -4.76 5.66 18.82
C ALA A 240 -4.36 5.36 17.37
N GLU A 241 -3.20 5.84 16.93
CA GLU A 241 -2.65 5.56 15.59
C GLU A 241 -2.43 4.06 15.38
N ALA A 242 -1.90 3.37 16.38
CA ALA A 242 -1.70 1.93 16.30
C ALA A 242 -3.01 1.15 16.20
N GLN A 243 -4.03 1.52 16.97
CA GLN A 243 -5.36 0.90 16.86
C GLN A 243 -5.99 1.16 15.50
N TRP A 244 -5.90 2.40 15.00
CA TRP A 244 -6.38 2.76 13.68
C TRP A 244 -5.64 1.98 12.58
N LEU A 245 -4.31 1.89 12.64
CA LEU A 245 -3.52 1.16 11.67
C LEU A 245 -3.80 -0.35 11.68
N ALA A 246 -4.01 -0.93 12.87
CA ALA A 246 -4.45 -2.32 13.02
C ALA A 246 -5.78 -2.56 12.31
N ALA A 247 -6.76 -1.67 12.52
CA ALA A 247 -8.05 -1.74 11.86
C ALA A 247 -7.94 -1.57 10.34
N CYS A 248 -7.03 -0.71 9.86
CA CYS A 248 -6.74 -0.57 8.43
C CYS A 248 -6.22 -1.87 7.83
N PHE A 249 -5.26 -2.54 8.50
CA PHE A 249 -4.76 -3.83 8.05
C PHE A 249 -5.82 -4.93 8.04
N ASP A 250 -6.75 -4.93 8.99
CA ASP A 250 -7.89 -5.85 8.98
C ASP A 250 -8.86 -5.54 7.83
N ALA A 251 -9.23 -4.27 7.65
CA ALA A 251 -10.15 -3.81 6.62
C ALA A 251 -9.60 -4.01 5.21
N ALA A 252 -8.28 -3.98 5.04
CA ALA A 252 -7.60 -4.11 3.74
C ALA A 252 -7.22 -5.55 3.38
N ARG A 253 -7.46 -6.52 4.26
CA ARG A 253 -7.04 -7.92 4.07
C ARG A 253 -7.51 -8.51 2.73
N TRP A 254 -8.78 -8.31 2.39
CA TRP A 254 -9.40 -8.80 1.16
C TRP A 254 -8.81 -8.17 -0.12
N ALA A 255 -8.22 -6.96 -0.02
CA ALA A 255 -7.65 -6.30 -1.18
C ALA A 255 -6.25 -6.79 -1.54
N ARG A 256 -5.58 -7.54 -0.65
CA ARG A 256 -4.27 -8.16 -0.92
C ARG A 256 -4.38 -9.46 -1.69
N GLU A 257 -5.56 -10.07 -1.67
CA GLU A 257 -5.84 -11.26 -2.46
C GLU A 257 -6.24 -10.82 -3.87
N PRO A 258 -5.43 -11.11 -4.91
CA PRO A 258 -5.80 -10.77 -6.28
C PRO A 258 -7.06 -11.57 -6.67
N ALA A 259 -8.10 -10.90 -7.17
CA ALA A 259 -9.23 -11.60 -7.74
C ALA A 259 -8.84 -12.25 -9.08
N ALA A 260 -9.50 -13.34 -9.44
CA ALA A 260 -9.20 -14.10 -10.66
C ALA A 260 -9.27 -13.25 -11.95
N ASP A 261 -10.03 -12.17 -11.93
CA ASP A 261 -10.25 -11.26 -13.06
C ASP A 261 -9.47 -9.94 -12.94
N ASP A 262 -8.61 -9.77 -11.92
CA ASP A 262 -7.80 -8.56 -11.79
C ASP A 262 -6.69 -8.52 -12.86
N PRO A 263 -6.35 -7.34 -13.40
CA PRO A 263 -5.24 -7.21 -14.33
C PRO A 263 -3.92 -7.68 -13.67
N PRO A 264 -2.94 -8.15 -14.46
CA PRO A 264 -1.64 -8.54 -13.92
C PRO A 264 -1.03 -7.40 -13.10
N LEU A 265 -0.63 -7.72 -11.87
CA LEU A 265 0.05 -6.74 -11.03
C LEU A 265 1.42 -6.43 -11.62
N HIS A 266 1.70 -5.14 -11.75
CA HIS A 266 3.02 -4.65 -12.13
C HIS A 266 3.82 -4.33 -10.87
N THR A 267 5.14 -4.52 -10.96
CA THR A 267 6.04 -4.15 -9.88
C THR A 267 5.96 -2.65 -9.63
N ASN A 268 5.71 -2.29 -8.38
CA ASN A 268 5.77 -0.92 -7.92
C ASN A 268 7.23 -0.42 -7.91
N ILE A 269 7.59 0.40 -8.90
CA ILE A 269 8.96 0.88 -9.10
C ILE A 269 9.39 1.78 -7.94
N ASP A 270 8.49 2.65 -7.46
CA ASP A 270 8.78 3.54 -6.34
C ASP A 270 9.05 2.75 -5.06
N ALA A 271 8.28 1.68 -4.82
CA ALA A 271 8.49 0.78 -3.69
C ALA A 271 9.83 0.03 -3.80
N ARG A 272 10.19 -0.42 -5.00
CA ARG A 272 11.49 -1.05 -5.28
C ARG A 272 12.63 -0.09 -4.98
N ASP A 273 12.58 1.12 -5.54
CA ASP A 273 13.67 2.08 -5.46
C ASP A 273 13.84 2.59 -4.03
N HIS A 274 12.74 2.81 -3.30
CA HIS A 274 12.77 3.12 -1.87
C HIS A 274 13.36 1.96 -1.05
N TYR A 275 12.95 0.72 -1.32
CA TYR A 275 13.50 -0.46 -0.65
C TYR A 275 15.02 -0.57 -0.86
N VAL A 276 15.47 -0.40 -2.11
CA VAL A 276 16.90 -0.44 -2.46
C VAL A 276 17.66 0.69 -1.77
N ALA A 277 17.15 1.92 -1.82
CA ALA A 277 17.78 3.07 -1.16
C ALA A 277 17.98 2.84 0.34
N ARG A 278 16.94 2.35 1.04
CA ARG A 278 17.03 2.02 2.47
C ARG A 278 18.05 0.93 2.77
N ARG A 279 18.13 -0.10 1.91
CA ARG A 279 19.10 -1.19 2.07
C ARG A 279 20.52 -0.74 1.79
N VAL A 280 20.73 0.10 0.78
CA VAL A 280 22.04 0.68 0.47
C VAL A 280 22.52 1.56 1.62
N GLU A 281 21.67 2.43 2.15
CA GLU A 281 21.99 3.25 3.32
C GLU A 281 22.41 2.36 4.51
N HIS A 282 21.63 1.32 4.78
CA HIS A 282 21.95 0.37 5.83
C HIS A 282 23.30 -0.32 5.59
N HIS A 283 23.52 -0.82 4.38
CA HIS A 283 24.71 -1.56 3.98
C HIS A 283 25.98 -0.72 4.17
N LEU A 284 25.96 0.54 3.72
CA LEU A 284 27.06 1.49 3.93
C LEU A 284 27.36 1.75 5.40
N ARG A 285 26.30 1.79 6.23
CA ARG A 285 26.43 2.07 7.65
C ARG A 285 27.02 0.89 8.44
N VAL A 286 26.75 -0.35 8.02
CA VAL A 286 27.27 -1.57 8.68
C VAL A 286 28.61 -2.04 8.12
N ASP A 287 28.91 -1.71 6.86
CA ASP A 287 30.15 -2.06 6.19
C ASP A 287 30.77 -0.84 5.49
N PRO A 288 31.52 0.01 6.22
CA PRO A 288 32.11 1.24 5.68
C PRO A 288 33.02 1.02 4.46
N ASP A 289 33.67 -0.16 4.37
CA ASP A 289 34.57 -0.51 3.28
C ASP A 289 33.85 -1.11 2.06
N ALA A 290 32.54 -1.38 2.15
CA ALA A 290 31.77 -2.02 1.08
C ALA A 290 31.85 -1.26 -0.24
N LEU A 291 31.80 0.08 -0.17
CA LEU A 291 31.86 0.93 -1.35
C LEU A 291 33.20 0.79 -2.09
N SER A 292 34.32 0.92 -1.38
CA SER A 292 35.65 0.83 -1.98
C SER A 292 35.93 -0.56 -2.57
N ARG A 293 35.49 -1.64 -1.92
CA ARG A 293 35.59 -3.00 -2.47
C ARG A 293 34.74 -3.16 -3.73
N SER A 294 33.50 -2.68 -3.69
CA SER A 294 32.56 -2.80 -4.80
C SER A 294 33.01 -2.01 -6.04
N ILE A 295 33.59 -0.82 -5.84
CA ILE A 295 34.24 -0.05 -6.92
C ILE A 295 35.37 -0.85 -7.55
N ARG A 296 36.25 -1.45 -6.74
CA ARG A 296 37.37 -2.27 -7.26
C ARG A 296 36.87 -3.45 -8.10
N GLN A 297 35.84 -4.15 -7.61
CA GLN A 297 35.21 -5.26 -8.32
C GLN A 297 34.51 -4.81 -9.60
N LEU A 298 33.82 -3.67 -9.57
CA LEU A 298 33.22 -3.07 -10.77
C LEU A 298 34.29 -2.80 -11.83
N ARG A 299 35.44 -2.22 -11.46
CA ARG A 299 36.54 -1.95 -12.41
C ARG A 299 37.07 -3.22 -13.06
N THR A 300 37.12 -4.35 -12.33
CA THR A 300 37.47 -5.64 -12.94
C THR A 300 36.37 -6.17 -13.87
N GLY A 301 35.09 -5.94 -13.55
CA GLY A 301 33.96 -6.37 -14.37
C GLY A 301 33.80 -5.58 -15.67
N ILE A 302 34.00 -4.26 -15.62
CA ILE A 302 33.98 -3.36 -16.79
C ILE A 302 34.97 -3.79 -17.87
N ALA A 303 36.10 -4.40 -17.49
CA ALA A 303 37.08 -4.89 -18.45
C ALA A 303 36.57 -6.06 -19.31
N VAL A 304 35.48 -6.71 -18.89
CA VAL A 304 34.92 -7.92 -19.50
C VAL A 304 33.51 -7.69 -20.06
N ASP A 305 32.77 -6.71 -19.54
CA ASP A 305 31.39 -6.40 -19.91
C ASP A 305 31.26 -4.98 -20.49
N HIS A 306 30.92 -4.90 -21.79
CA HIS A 306 30.82 -3.64 -22.52
C HIS A 306 29.58 -2.81 -22.10
N GLU A 307 28.45 -3.44 -21.79
CA GLU A 307 27.25 -2.71 -21.36
C GLU A 307 27.48 -2.07 -19.99
N LEU A 308 28.11 -2.83 -19.09
CA LEU A 308 28.52 -2.32 -17.78
C LEU A 308 29.54 -1.18 -17.88
N ALA A 309 30.43 -1.22 -18.89
CA ALA A 309 31.39 -0.16 -19.18
C ALA A 309 30.71 1.15 -19.59
N VAL A 310 29.75 1.07 -20.52
CA VAL A 310 28.99 2.24 -21.01
C VAL A 310 28.19 2.88 -19.87
N LEU A 311 27.49 2.07 -19.05
CA LEU A 311 26.73 2.58 -17.90
C LEU A 311 27.62 3.23 -16.85
N ALA A 312 28.81 2.68 -16.62
CA ALA A 312 29.77 3.28 -15.70
C ALA A 312 30.29 4.62 -16.22
N GLU A 313 30.60 4.74 -17.51
CA GLU A 313 31.03 5.99 -18.13
C GLU A 313 29.94 7.07 -18.04
N GLU A 314 28.69 6.72 -18.34
CA GLU A 314 27.55 7.62 -18.23
C GLU A 314 27.38 8.16 -16.79
N LEU A 315 27.32 7.26 -15.80
CA LEU A 315 27.08 7.63 -14.40
C LEU A 315 28.29 8.35 -13.76
N GLU A 316 29.52 8.06 -14.19
CA GLU A 316 30.74 8.68 -13.66
C GLU A 316 31.16 9.96 -14.40
N SER A 317 30.46 10.32 -15.49
CA SER A 317 30.72 11.55 -16.24
C SER A 317 30.53 12.82 -15.40
N ASP A 318 29.69 12.73 -14.37
CA ASP A 318 29.47 13.81 -13.41
C ASP A 318 30.50 13.76 -12.27
N ALA A 319 31.44 14.70 -12.33
CA ALA A 319 32.51 14.82 -11.35
C ALA A 319 32.01 15.23 -9.95
N GLU A 320 30.92 16.00 -9.86
CA GLU A 320 30.36 16.45 -8.58
C GLU A 320 29.65 15.30 -7.89
N ALA A 321 28.76 14.59 -8.60
CA ALA A 321 28.09 13.40 -8.07
C ALA A 321 29.09 12.32 -7.64
N ARG A 322 30.19 12.15 -8.38
CA ARG A 322 31.28 11.25 -8.02
C ARG A 322 32.03 11.69 -6.76
N ALA A 323 32.30 12.98 -6.61
CA ALA A 323 32.95 13.50 -5.41
C ALA A 323 32.07 13.30 -4.17
N GLU A 324 30.76 13.57 -4.29
CA GLU A 324 29.79 13.36 -3.22
C GLU A 324 29.69 11.88 -2.83
N ALA A 325 29.55 10.98 -3.81
CA ALA A 325 29.43 9.53 -3.60
C ALA A 325 30.58 8.95 -2.75
N LEU A 326 31.78 9.54 -2.82
CA LEU A 326 32.97 9.08 -2.12
C LEU A 326 33.22 9.79 -0.78
N SER A 327 32.54 10.90 -0.48
CA SER A 327 32.91 11.78 0.64
C SER A 327 31.77 12.15 1.58
N LYS A 328 30.52 12.14 1.10
CA LYS A 328 29.33 12.49 1.89
C LYS A 328 28.66 11.25 2.48
N PRO A 329 27.96 11.37 3.62
CA PRO A 329 27.05 10.32 4.07
C PRO A 329 25.80 10.25 3.17
N TRP A 330 25.17 9.07 3.08
CA TRP A 330 24.04 8.80 2.16
C TRP A 330 22.93 9.87 2.18
N ARG A 331 22.57 10.39 3.36
CA ARG A 331 21.50 11.39 3.52
C ARG A 331 21.85 12.79 3.02
N GLU A 332 23.13 13.09 2.83
CA GLU A 332 23.62 14.39 2.35
C GLU A 332 23.98 14.34 0.86
N MET A 333 23.85 13.17 0.22
CA MET A 333 24.14 12.98 -1.20
C MET A 333 22.98 13.45 -2.07
N SER A 334 23.31 14.08 -3.21
CA SER A 334 22.38 14.28 -4.32
C SER A 334 21.81 12.95 -4.83
N ASP A 335 20.68 13.00 -5.54
CA ASP A 335 20.07 11.79 -6.13
C ASP A 335 21.02 11.12 -7.13
N GLN A 336 21.81 11.90 -7.86
CA GLN A 336 22.79 11.39 -8.81
C GLN A 336 23.95 10.67 -8.12
N ALA A 337 24.44 11.21 -7.00
CA ALA A 337 25.43 10.54 -6.16
C ALA A 337 24.87 9.25 -5.55
N ARG A 338 23.62 9.26 -5.06
CA ARG A 338 22.94 8.04 -4.54
C ARG A 338 22.76 6.97 -5.63
N ARG A 339 22.41 7.38 -6.85
CA ARG A 339 22.32 6.48 -8.01
C ARG A 339 23.68 5.86 -8.34
N LEU A 340 24.75 6.66 -8.32
CA LEU A 340 26.11 6.17 -8.57
C LEU A 340 26.57 5.18 -7.48
N VAL A 341 26.33 5.49 -6.21
CA VAL A 341 26.62 4.58 -5.08
C VAL A 341 25.84 3.28 -5.19
N THR A 342 24.56 3.36 -5.55
CA THR A 342 23.71 2.18 -5.78
C THR A 342 24.27 1.33 -6.91
N PHE A 343 24.67 1.94 -8.03
CA PHE A 343 25.32 1.25 -9.15
C PHE A 343 26.63 0.55 -8.74
N TYR A 344 27.43 1.18 -7.88
CA TYR A 344 28.64 0.55 -7.35
C TYR A 344 28.32 -0.67 -6.51
N LEU A 345 27.40 -0.55 -5.55
CA LEU A 345 27.14 -1.59 -4.55
C LEU A 345 26.26 -2.73 -5.06
N VAL A 346 25.25 -2.43 -5.86
CA VAL A 346 24.24 -3.39 -6.30
C VAL A 346 24.65 -4.01 -7.62
N GLY A 347 24.73 -5.34 -7.65
CA GLY A 347 24.95 -6.11 -8.87
C GLY A 347 23.64 -6.40 -9.60
N GLU A 348 22.61 -6.81 -8.86
CA GLU A 348 21.29 -7.15 -9.40
C GLU A 348 20.21 -6.89 -8.33
N VAL A 349 19.01 -6.49 -8.75
CA VAL A 349 17.81 -6.53 -7.88
C VAL A 349 16.85 -7.55 -8.48
N ARG A 350 16.65 -8.66 -7.78
CA ARG A 350 15.68 -9.69 -8.17
C ARG A 350 14.30 -9.28 -7.69
N VAL A 351 13.36 -9.34 -8.62
CA VAL A 351 11.96 -8.95 -8.39
C VAL A 351 11.10 -10.21 -8.39
N HIS A 352 10.39 -10.42 -7.30
CA HIS A 352 9.43 -11.49 -7.11
C HIS A 352 7.98 -10.98 -7.30
N SER A 353 6.99 -11.82 -6.97
CA SER A 353 5.58 -11.48 -7.15
C SER A 353 5.19 -10.20 -6.38
N PRO A 354 4.48 -9.24 -6.99
CA PRO A 354 3.98 -8.04 -6.31
C PRO A 354 2.99 -8.31 -5.16
N ALA A 355 2.40 -9.50 -5.11
CA ALA A 355 1.52 -9.92 -4.02
C ALA A 355 2.26 -10.36 -2.75
N LEU A 356 3.60 -10.50 -2.82
CA LEU A 356 4.42 -10.83 -1.65
C LEU A 356 4.63 -9.58 -0.77
N PRO A 357 4.89 -9.77 0.54
CA PRO A 357 5.35 -8.69 1.40
C PRO A 357 6.57 -7.97 0.81
N ILE A 358 6.74 -6.68 1.12
CA ILE A 358 7.78 -5.83 0.53
C ILE A 358 9.20 -6.42 0.66
N GLY A 359 9.49 -7.07 1.80
CA GLY A 359 10.79 -7.70 2.06
C GLY A 359 11.05 -9.00 1.28
N GLU A 360 9.99 -9.64 0.79
CA GLU A 360 10.05 -10.85 -0.04
C GLU A 360 9.93 -10.52 -1.54
N GLN A 361 9.36 -9.35 -1.88
CA GLN A 361 9.22 -8.90 -3.26
C GLN A 361 10.57 -8.54 -3.89
N PHE A 362 11.52 -8.01 -3.10
CA PHE A 362 12.79 -7.50 -3.60
C PHE A 362 13.98 -8.14 -2.90
N ARG A 363 14.87 -8.77 -3.69
CA ARG A 363 16.14 -9.30 -3.21
C ARG A 363 17.31 -8.61 -3.90
N ILE A 364 18.16 -7.96 -3.10
CA ILE A 364 19.37 -7.31 -3.60
C ILE A 364 20.51 -8.32 -3.63
N VAL A 365 21.15 -8.43 -4.79
CA VAL A 365 22.43 -9.13 -4.95
C VAL A 365 23.52 -8.07 -4.93
N TRP A 366 24.30 -8.05 -3.86
CA TRP A 366 25.43 -7.13 -3.73
C TRP A 366 26.55 -7.51 -4.70
N ARG A 367 27.20 -6.53 -5.31
CA ARG A 367 28.31 -6.73 -6.26
C ARG A 367 29.52 -7.36 -5.59
N CYS A 368 29.79 -6.92 -4.37
CA CYS A 368 30.72 -7.57 -3.46
C CYS A 368 29.94 -8.12 -2.28
N PRO A 369 29.38 -9.34 -2.37
CA PRO A 369 28.91 -10.02 -1.18
C PRO A 369 30.09 -10.15 -0.21
N ARG A 370 29.85 -10.03 1.10
CA ARG A 370 30.92 -10.33 2.05
C ARG A 370 31.30 -11.81 1.89
N PRO A 371 32.59 -12.20 2.00
CA PRO A 371 33.00 -13.58 1.81
C PRO A 371 32.23 -14.51 2.76
N ALA A 372 31.39 -15.40 2.22
CA ALA A 372 30.65 -16.41 2.98
C ALA A 372 31.58 -17.45 3.66
N GLY A 373 32.87 -17.47 3.28
CA GLY A 373 33.82 -18.54 3.62
C GLY A 373 34.38 -18.56 5.06
N GLU A 374 34.00 -17.65 5.95
CA GLU A 374 34.56 -17.63 7.32
C GLU A 374 33.57 -18.00 8.43
N TYR A 375 32.26 -18.07 8.16
CA TYR A 375 31.27 -18.16 9.24
C TYR A 375 30.18 -19.19 8.93
N GLY A 376 30.29 -20.36 9.54
CA GLY A 376 29.25 -21.39 9.46
C GLY A 376 28.01 -20.92 10.23
N PHE A 377 26.84 -21.00 9.60
CA PHE A 377 25.56 -20.72 10.23
C PHE A 377 24.94 -22.01 10.78
N GLY A 378 24.51 -21.99 12.03
CA GLY A 378 23.69 -23.09 12.58
C GLY A 378 24.11 -23.58 13.96
N ALA A 379 23.98 -22.72 14.98
CA ALA A 379 23.58 -23.09 16.34
C ALA A 379 23.56 -21.81 17.19
N ARG A 380 22.36 -21.28 17.51
CA ARG A 380 22.25 -20.23 18.53
C ARG A 380 22.80 -20.76 19.85
N VAL A 381 24.01 -20.35 20.25
CA VAL A 381 24.60 -20.73 21.55
C VAL A 381 24.30 -19.62 22.57
N GLY A 382 23.04 -19.53 23.00
CA GLY A 382 22.60 -18.59 24.03
C GLY A 382 21.64 -17.52 23.51
N GLN A 383 21.47 -16.44 24.28
CA GLN A 383 20.57 -15.33 23.96
C GLN A 383 21.22 -13.99 24.36
N PRO A 384 20.89 -12.87 23.70
CA PRO A 384 21.35 -11.56 24.14
C PRO A 384 20.94 -11.26 25.59
N SER A 385 21.82 -10.61 26.36
CA SER A 385 21.46 -10.15 27.69
C SER A 385 20.57 -8.92 27.61
N THR A 386 19.60 -8.81 28.51
CA THR A 386 18.75 -7.64 28.73
C THR A 386 19.13 -6.84 29.98
N ARG A 387 20.20 -7.22 30.68
CA ARG A 387 20.61 -6.59 31.95
C ARG A 387 21.25 -5.22 31.74
N ARG A 388 20.54 -4.16 32.14
CA ARG A 388 21.02 -2.77 32.12
C ARG A 388 21.87 -2.42 33.35
N SER A 389 22.89 -1.58 33.13
CA SER A 389 23.68 -0.90 34.16
C SER A 389 24.10 0.48 33.65
N SER A 390 24.59 1.36 34.52
CA SER A 390 24.91 2.77 34.19
C SER A 390 25.94 2.96 33.06
N ASN A 391 26.68 1.91 32.71
CA ASN A 391 27.68 1.88 31.64
C ASN A 391 27.25 1.02 30.43
N ARG A 392 25.96 0.74 30.30
CA ARG A 392 25.41 -0.11 29.25
C ARG A 392 24.18 0.52 28.60
N GLU A 393 24.11 0.44 27.29
CA GLU A 393 22.98 0.91 26.50
C GLU A 393 22.37 -0.24 25.70
N MET A 394 21.09 -0.12 25.38
CA MET A 394 20.39 -1.10 24.57
C MET A 394 20.49 -0.67 23.11
N VAL A 395 20.86 -1.60 22.24
CA VAL A 395 20.99 -1.37 20.80
C VAL A 395 20.39 -2.54 20.06
N SER A 396 19.76 -2.27 18.93
CA SER A 396 19.30 -3.29 17.99
C SER A 396 20.45 -3.92 17.22
N ALA A 397 20.25 -5.12 16.65
CA ALA A 397 21.22 -5.77 15.76
C ALA A 397 21.62 -4.84 14.61
N PHE A 398 20.67 -4.04 14.12
CA PHE A 398 20.83 -3.01 13.09
C PHE A 398 21.77 -1.86 13.50
N GLU A 399 21.87 -1.59 14.80
CA GLU A 399 22.69 -0.53 15.40
C GLU A 399 24.07 -1.01 15.85
N LEU A 400 24.30 -2.32 15.88
CA LEU A 400 25.61 -2.87 16.20
C LEU A 400 26.66 -2.44 15.19
N ARG A 401 27.88 -2.23 15.69
CA ARG A 401 29.06 -1.91 14.90
C ARG A 401 30.21 -2.86 15.23
N PRO A 402 31.11 -3.13 14.27
CA PRO A 402 32.41 -3.73 14.59
C PRO A 402 33.10 -2.96 15.72
N GLY A 403 33.56 -3.67 16.74
CA GLY A 403 34.16 -3.11 17.96
C GLY A 403 33.18 -2.90 19.13
N ASP A 404 31.86 -2.97 18.91
CA ASP A 404 30.89 -2.89 19.99
C ASP A 404 31.07 -4.06 20.96
N ARG A 405 31.13 -3.75 22.26
CA ARG A 405 31.16 -4.77 23.31
C ARG A 405 29.76 -5.04 23.81
N ILE A 406 29.15 -6.13 23.36
CA ILE A 406 27.81 -6.57 23.74
C ILE A 406 27.85 -7.56 24.91
N TYR A 407 26.70 -7.82 25.54
CA TYR A 407 26.56 -8.78 26.63
C TYR A 407 25.59 -9.90 26.24
N TRP A 408 26.00 -11.15 26.48
CA TRP A 408 25.35 -12.35 25.98
C TRP A 408 25.17 -13.39 27.09
N LEU A 409 23.98 -13.96 27.22
CA LEU A 409 23.68 -15.05 28.16
C LEU A 409 24.02 -16.39 27.51
N SER A 410 24.97 -17.10 28.13
CA SER A 410 25.23 -18.51 27.78
C SER A 410 24.00 -19.38 28.07
N ARG A 411 23.97 -20.60 27.51
CA ARG A 411 22.95 -21.63 27.81
C ARG A 411 22.73 -21.95 29.31
N HIS A 412 23.67 -21.55 30.17
CA HIS A 412 23.62 -21.73 31.62
C HIS A 412 23.25 -20.44 32.37
N GLY A 413 22.77 -19.40 31.69
CA GLY A 413 22.34 -18.14 32.30
C GLY A 413 23.47 -17.19 32.72
N ASN A 414 24.73 -17.55 32.48
CA ASN A 414 25.87 -16.68 32.76
C ASN A 414 26.04 -15.64 31.66
N GLU A 415 26.13 -14.37 32.04
CA GLU A 415 26.40 -13.26 31.13
C GLU A 415 27.90 -13.17 30.81
N ARG A 416 28.22 -13.04 29.53
CA ARG A 416 29.58 -12.81 29.03
C ARG A 416 29.59 -11.62 28.10
N GLY A 417 30.59 -10.76 28.24
CA GLY A 417 30.84 -9.71 27.25
C GLY A 417 31.45 -10.32 25.99
N ARG A 418 30.90 -10.01 24.83
CA ARG A 418 31.42 -10.37 23.50
C ARG A 418 31.75 -9.11 22.74
N THR A 419 32.83 -9.15 21.96
CA THR A 419 33.09 -8.07 20.99
C THR A 419 32.46 -8.45 19.66
N VAL A 420 31.71 -7.52 19.08
CA VAL A 420 31.18 -7.63 17.72
C VAL A 420 32.35 -7.46 16.75
N SER A 421 32.67 -8.51 16.00
CA SER A 421 33.73 -8.50 15.00
C SER A 421 33.21 -7.98 13.66
N ALA A 422 31.97 -8.32 13.30
CA ALA A 422 31.33 -7.90 12.05
C ALA A 422 29.79 -7.93 12.15
N VAL A 423 29.12 -7.09 11.36
CA VAL A 423 27.65 -7.02 11.20
C VAL A 423 27.32 -6.88 9.70
N TRP A 424 26.37 -7.63 9.15
CA TRP A 424 25.98 -7.57 7.74
C TRP A 424 24.53 -8.03 7.50
N ASP A 425 23.93 -7.70 6.36
CA ASP A 425 22.63 -8.26 5.97
C ASP A 425 22.73 -9.75 5.64
N SER A 426 21.77 -10.55 6.09
CA SER A 426 21.66 -11.96 5.71
C SER A 426 21.28 -12.09 4.23
N GLU A 427 22.11 -12.80 3.47
CA GLU A 427 21.82 -13.12 2.08
C GLU A 427 20.74 -14.20 1.95
N ASP A 428 20.63 -15.08 2.95
CA ASP A 428 19.71 -16.22 2.99
C ASP A 428 18.36 -15.89 3.62
N THR A 429 18.31 -14.91 4.52
CA THR A 429 17.09 -14.47 5.20
C THR A 429 16.89 -12.96 4.94
N PRO A 430 16.20 -12.58 3.84
CA PRO A 430 15.96 -11.19 3.52
C PRO A 430 15.37 -10.43 4.71
N GLY A 431 16.02 -9.33 5.08
CA GLY A 431 15.61 -8.58 6.26
C GLY A 431 16.19 -9.03 7.58
N ALA A 432 17.04 -10.05 7.65
CA ALA A 432 17.83 -10.34 8.84
C ALA A 432 19.24 -9.70 8.79
N VAL A 433 19.84 -9.47 9.95
CA VAL A 433 21.22 -9.02 10.15
C VAL A 433 22.03 -10.17 10.76
N CYS A 434 23.10 -10.56 10.09
CA CYS A 434 24.09 -11.48 10.62
C CYS A 434 25.10 -10.72 11.48
N VAL A 435 25.40 -11.26 12.66
CA VAL A 435 26.39 -10.68 13.58
C VAL A 435 27.42 -11.75 13.94
N LEU A 436 28.69 -11.35 13.86
CA LEU A 436 29.82 -12.17 14.27
C LEU A 436 30.41 -11.66 15.59
N PHE A 437 30.68 -12.60 16.48
CA PHE A 437 31.32 -12.34 17.78
C PHE A 437 32.76 -12.87 17.81
N ASP A 438 33.55 -12.45 18.80
CA ASP A 438 34.92 -12.95 19.05
C ASP A 438 35.09 -14.49 18.97
N GLN A 439 36.26 -14.94 18.47
CA GLN A 439 36.85 -16.31 18.40
C GLN A 439 35.94 -17.54 18.14
N LEU A 440 34.66 -17.35 17.84
CA LEU A 440 33.76 -18.37 17.35
C LEU A 440 33.67 -18.19 15.83
N THR A 441 33.98 -19.24 15.09
CA THR A 441 33.75 -19.36 13.64
C THR A 441 32.27 -19.46 13.28
N LEU A 442 31.37 -19.13 14.21
CA LEU A 442 29.92 -19.19 14.06
C LEU A 442 29.36 -17.77 14.20
N GLY A 443 28.84 -17.24 13.09
CA GLY A 443 27.96 -16.08 13.10
C GLY A 443 26.54 -16.51 13.43
N ASP A 444 25.76 -15.63 14.09
CA ASP A 444 24.34 -15.85 14.32
C ASP A 444 23.52 -14.87 13.46
N THR A 445 22.34 -15.33 13.02
CA THR A 445 21.39 -14.52 12.26
C THR A 445 20.36 -13.94 13.22
N PHE A 446 20.28 -12.62 13.23
CA PHE A 446 19.41 -11.83 14.08
C PHE A 446 18.42 -11.09 13.20
N TRP A 447 17.20 -10.88 13.66
CA TRP A 447 16.39 -9.84 13.03
C TRP A 447 17.01 -8.47 13.33
N PRO A 448 16.93 -7.46 12.43
CA PRO A 448 17.52 -6.15 12.62
C PRO A 448 17.12 -5.53 13.97
N GLU A 449 15.93 -5.89 14.45
CA GLU A 449 15.31 -5.40 15.67
C GLU A 449 15.66 -6.25 16.92
N GLU A 450 16.38 -7.37 16.78
CA GLU A 450 16.81 -8.22 17.91
C GLU A 450 17.88 -7.47 18.73
N LEU A 451 17.76 -7.48 20.06
CA LEU A 451 18.44 -6.49 20.91
C LEU A 451 19.65 -7.03 21.60
N PHE A 452 20.59 -6.13 21.80
CA PHE A 452 21.82 -6.35 22.52
C PHE A 452 21.98 -5.26 23.56
N VAL A 453 22.47 -5.63 24.73
CA VAL A 453 23.06 -4.65 25.64
C VAL A 453 24.51 -4.46 25.21
N ARG A 454 24.91 -3.24 24.83
CA ARG A 454 26.31 -2.89 24.56
C ARG A 454 26.88 -1.97 25.63
N LYS A 455 28.19 -1.99 25.81
CA LYS A 455 28.90 -1.05 26.68
C LYS A 455 28.76 0.36 26.09
N ALA A 456 28.22 1.30 26.87
CA ALA A 456 28.06 2.68 26.43
C ALA A 456 29.44 3.29 26.12
N SER A 457 29.57 3.93 24.96
CA SER A 457 30.82 4.59 24.58
C SER A 457 31.06 5.77 25.52
N THR A 458 32.19 5.76 26.25
CA THR A 458 32.62 6.93 27.02
C THR A 458 32.98 8.05 26.04
N LYS A 459 32.08 9.03 25.87
CA LYS A 459 32.46 10.31 25.24
C LYS A 459 33.72 10.83 25.96
N PRO A 460 34.76 11.28 25.23
CA PRO A 460 35.88 11.95 25.87
C PRO A 460 35.34 13.16 26.64
N ARG A 461 35.69 13.27 27.92
CA ARG A 461 35.45 14.47 28.71
C ARG A 461 36.16 15.61 27.99
N VAL A 462 35.40 16.60 27.53
CA VAL A 462 35.95 17.88 27.10
C VAL A 462 36.54 18.50 28.36
N ASP A 463 37.87 18.58 28.42
CA ASP A 463 38.59 19.27 29.50
C ASP A 463 38.21 20.75 29.45
N SER A 464 37.39 21.17 30.41
CA SER A 464 37.20 22.58 30.74
C SER A 464 38.46 23.06 31.46
N SER A 465 39.34 23.76 30.76
CA SER A 465 40.39 24.57 31.38
C SER A 465 39.75 25.67 32.24
N PRO A 466 40.21 25.90 33.48
CA PRO A 466 39.78 27.04 34.27
C PRO A 466 40.52 28.31 33.83
N ASP A 467 39.83 29.44 34.01
CA ASP A 467 40.18 30.82 33.62
C ASP A 467 41.61 31.29 33.97
#